data_AF-A0A399NCH8-F1
#
_entry.id   AF-A0A399NCH8-F1
#
_cell.length_a   1.000
_cell.length_b   1.000
_cell.length_c   1.000
_cell.angle_alpha   90.00
_cell.angle_beta   90.00
_cell.angle_gamma   90.00
#
_symmetry.space_group_name_H-M   'P 1'
#
loop_
_entity.id
_entity.type
_entity.pdbx_description
1 polymer ?
#
loop_
_entity_poly.entity_id
_entity_poly.type
_entity_poly.pdbx_seq_one_letter_code
_entity_poly.pdbx_strand_id
1 'polypeptide(L)'
;MSTEHPVTPATAVIRTARAADLDDVTRVLAEAFAEDPVLAGFVPAGPRKRERLALLFAALLRSGPLPAGTVDVAVDARGGILGAAVWEAPGRVPTHGILRQAPTFLRAL
;
A
#
# COMPACT_ATOMS: atom_id res chain seq x y z
N MET A 1 -7.76 -14.00 -30.59
CA MET A 1 -7.52 -12.60 -31.03
C MET A 1 -7.36 -11.77 -29.78
N SER A 2 -6.12 -11.60 -29.31
CA SER A 2 -5.80 -10.79 -28.14
C SER A 2 -5.80 -9.33 -28.56
N THR A 3 -6.77 -8.56 -28.10
CA THR A 3 -6.72 -7.09 -28.19
C THR A 3 -5.74 -6.60 -27.14
N GLU A 4 -4.51 -6.36 -27.55
CA GLU A 4 -3.54 -5.62 -26.75
C GLU A 4 -4.04 -4.17 -26.67
N HIS A 5 -4.54 -3.75 -25.52
CA HIS A 5 -4.83 -2.33 -25.29
C HIS A 5 -3.49 -1.59 -25.29
N PRO A 6 -3.30 -0.58 -26.15
CA PRO A 6 -2.12 0.26 -26.08
C PRO A 6 -2.13 0.98 -24.72
N VAL A 7 -1.29 0.50 -23.80
CA VAL A 7 -0.99 1.23 -22.57
C VAL A 7 -0.07 2.37 -22.99
N THR A 8 -0.66 3.52 -23.33
CA THR A 8 0.11 4.77 -23.40
C THR A 8 0.81 4.90 -22.05
N PRO A 9 2.15 4.90 -21.96
CA PRO A 9 2.80 4.99 -20.68
C PRO A 9 2.43 6.34 -20.09
N ALA A 10 1.54 6.34 -19.09
CA ALA A 10 1.34 7.49 -18.25
C ALA A 10 2.72 7.85 -17.72
N THR A 11 3.22 9.05 -18.05
CA THR A 11 4.53 9.49 -17.62
C THR A 11 4.49 9.65 -16.11
N ALA A 12 4.93 8.62 -15.40
CA ALA A 12 4.98 8.58 -13.95
C ALA A 12 6.43 8.74 -13.51
N VAL A 13 6.65 9.56 -12.50
CA VAL A 13 7.95 9.71 -11.84
C VAL A 13 7.94 8.84 -10.59
N ILE A 14 8.97 8.01 -10.44
CA ILE A 14 9.18 7.24 -9.21
C ILE A 14 9.96 8.11 -8.22
N ARG A 15 9.46 8.18 -6.99
CA ARG A 15 10.16 8.84 -5.88
C ARG A 15 9.89 8.11 -4.57
N THR A 16 10.77 8.28 -3.60
CA THR A 16 10.51 7.83 -2.23
C THR A 16 9.26 8.52 -1.66
N ALA A 17 8.44 7.74 -0.95
CA ALA A 17 7.25 8.21 -0.29
C ALA A 17 7.59 9.12 0.91
N ARG A 18 6.73 10.09 1.15
CA ARG A 18 6.77 11.01 2.28
C ARG A 18 5.64 10.68 3.25
N ALA A 19 5.74 11.14 4.49
CA ALA A 19 4.67 10.94 5.47
C ALA A 19 3.29 11.47 5.00
N ALA A 20 3.29 12.56 4.23
CA ALA A 20 2.07 13.14 3.65
C ALA A 20 1.42 12.27 2.56
N ASP A 21 2.15 11.31 1.98
CA ASP A 21 1.63 10.43 0.93
C ASP A 21 0.83 9.24 1.50
N LEU A 22 0.84 9.03 2.83
CA LEU A 22 0.32 7.81 3.46
C LEU A 22 -1.14 7.52 3.07
N ASP A 23 -2.01 8.51 3.12
CA ASP A 23 -3.44 8.32 2.86
C ASP A 23 -3.68 7.93 1.39
N ASP A 24 -2.99 8.59 0.46
CA ASP A 24 -3.10 8.27 -0.97
C ASP A 24 -2.49 6.92 -1.31
N VAL A 25 -1.32 6.59 -0.74
CA VAL A 25 -0.67 5.28 -0.94
C VAL A 25 -1.55 4.15 -0.44
N THR A 26 -2.13 4.29 0.76
CA THR A 26 -2.95 3.22 1.36
C THR A 26 -4.25 3.01 0.61
N ARG A 27 -4.84 4.08 0.07
CA ARG A 27 -6.01 4.01 -0.82
C ARG A 27 -5.67 3.27 -2.11
N VAL A 28 -4.57 3.63 -2.77
CA VAL A 28 -4.14 2.99 -4.03
C VAL A 28 -3.83 1.50 -3.81
N LEU A 29 -3.14 1.15 -2.73
CA LEU A 29 -2.88 -0.25 -2.39
C LEU A 29 -4.18 -0.99 -2.05
N ALA A 30 -5.08 -0.38 -1.28
CA ALA A 30 -6.37 -1.00 -0.95
C ALA A 30 -7.24 -1.26 -2.19
N GLU A 31 -7.18 -0.38 -3.19
CA GLU A 31 -7.85 -0.55 -4.47
C GLU A 31 -7.20 -1.66 -5.31
N ALA A 32 -5.87 -1.63 -5.44
CA ALA A 32 -5.10 -2.60 -6.21
C ALA A 32 -5.27 -4.04 -5.69
N PHE A 33 -5.31 -4.20 -4.37
CA PHE A 33 -5.44 -5.51 -3.73
C PHE A 33 -6.87 -5.83 -3.26
N ALA A 34 -7.88 -5.06 -3.68
CA ALA A 34 -9.27 -5.27 -3.27
C ALA A 34 -9.79 -6.67 -3.63
N GLU A 35 -9.34 -7.22 -4.75
CA GLU A 35 -9.75 -8.54 -5.26
C GLU A 35 -8.63 -9.58 -5.15
N ASP A 36 -7.58 -9.30 -4.37
CA ASP A 36 -6.46 -10.23 -4.18
C ASP A 36 -6.91 -11.44 -3.32
N PRO A 37 -6.74 -12.69 -3.82
CA PRO A 37 -7.12 -13.89 -3.08
C PRO A 37 -6.35 -14.12 -1.78
N VAL A 38 -5.07 -13.71 -1.73
CA VAL A 38 -4.23 -13.81 -0.53
C VAL A 38 -4.80 -12.87 0.53
N LEU A 39 -5.09 -11.61 0.18
CA LEU A 39 -5.64 -10.66 1.14
C LEU A 39 -7.09 -10.96 1.53
N ALA A 40 -7.86 -11.64 0.67
CA ALA A 40 -9.19 -12.12 1.02
C ALA A 40 -9.19 -13.12 2.19
N GLY A 41 -8.07 -13.81 2.44
CA GLY A 41 -7.89 -14.68 3.60
C GLY A 41 -7.67 -13.93 4.92
N PHE A 42 -7.25 -12.66 4.87
CA PHE A 42 -6.99 -11.85 6.06
C PHE A 42 -8.13 -10.87 6.36
N VAL A 43 -8.61 -10.16 5.34
CA VAL A 43 -9.64 -9.13 5.50
C VAL A 43 -11.00 -9.68 5.08
N PRO A 44 -12.01 -9.68 5.97
CA PRO A 44 -13.34 -10.16 5.64
C PRO A 44 -13.96 -9.44 4.44
N ALA A 45 -14.63 -10.21 3.59
CA ALA A 45 -15.40 -9.68 2.49
C ALA A 45 -16.57 -8.82 3.00
N GLY A 46 -16.92 -7.78 2.24
CA GLY A 46 -18.04 -6.90 2.58
C GLY A 46 -17.84 -5.46 2.10
N PRO A 47 -18.84 -4.59 2.32
CA PRO A 47 -18.82 -3.21 1.83
C PRO A 47 -17.64 -2.38 2.38
N ARG A 48 -17.09 -2.77 3.54
CA ARG A 48 -15.95 -2.12 4.19
C ARG A 48 -14.59 -2.74 3.85
N LYS A 49 -14.51 -3.70 2.92
CA LYS A 49 -13.26 -4.41 2.61
C LYS A 49 -12.14 -3.45 2.22
N ARG A 50 -12.41 -2.48 1.35
CA ARG A 50 -11.43 -1.47 0.90
C ARG A 50 -10.94 -0.58 2.05
N GLU A 51 -11.85 -0.13 2.91
CA GLU A 51 -11.50 0.67 4.10
C GLU A 51 -10.58 -0.12 5.06
N ARG A 52 -10.92 -1.40 5.28
CA ARG A 52 -10.13 -2.31 6.11
C ARG A 52 -8.75 -2.60 5.51
N LEU A 53 -8.68 -2.80 4.19
CA LEU A 53 -7.41 -2.93 3.47
C LEU A 53 -6.56 -1.66 3.59
N ALA A 54 -7.17 -0.48 3.47
CA ALA A 54 -6.45 0.78 3.66
C ALA A 54 -5.88 0.89 5.09
N LEU A 55 -6.65 0.49 6.11
CA LEU A 55 -6.15 0.41 7.49
C LEU A 55 -5.00 -0.60 7.66
N LEU A 56 -5.10 -1.77 7.02
CA LEU A 56 -4.06 -2.79 7.03
C LEU A 56 -2.76 -2.23 6.42
N PHE A 57 -2.83 -1.64 5.23
CA PHE A 57 -1.65 -1.06 4.58
C PHE A 57 -1.11 0.15 5.36
N ALA A 58 -1.96 0.97 5.97
CA ALA A 58 -1.53 2.07 6.82
C ALA A 58 -0.76 1.59 8.06
N ALA A 59 -1.17 0.45 8.62
CA ALA A 59 -0.47 -0.20 9.72
C ALA A 59 0.88 -0.78 9.26
N LEU A 60 0.91 -1.49 8.12
CA LEU A 60 2.16 -2.03 7.55
C LEU A 60 3.17 -0.92 7.28
N LEU A 61 2.78 0.13 6.54
CA LEU A 61 3.68 1.22 6.18
C LEU A 61 4.25 1.94 7.41
N ARG A 62 3.41 2.20 8.42
CA ARG A 62 3.84 2.85 9.68
C ARG A 62 4.66 1.95 10.58
N SER A 63 4.59 0.63 10.40
CA SER A 63 5.36 -0.31 11.24
C SER A 63 6.87 -0.27 10.97
N GLY A 64 7.31 0.33 9.86
CA GLY A 64 8.73 0.37 9.53
C GLY A 64 9.05 0.96 8.16
N PRO A 65 8.44 0.48 7.07
CA PRO A 65 8.87 0.83 5.72
C PRO A 65 8.83 2.33 5.43
N LEU A 66 7.76 3.02 5.82
CA LEU A 66 7.62 4.45 5.58
C LEU A 66 8.62 5.27 6.42
N PRO A 67 8.76 5.05 7.76
CA PRO A 67 9.82 5.68 8.54
C PRO A 67 11.26 5.38 8.05
N ALA A 68 11.48 4.18 7.51
CA ALA A 68 12.78 3.76 6.98
C ALA A 68 13.08 4.30 5.57
N GLY A 69 12.11 4.95 4.91
CA GLY A 69 12.27 5.46 3.55
C GLY A 69 12.35 4.35 2.49
N THR A 70 11.80 3.16 2.77
CA THR A 70 11.84 2.00 1.87
C THR A 70 10.55 1.81 1.07
N VAL A 71 9.85 2.91 0.82
CA VAL A 71 8.60 2.93 0.05
C VAL A 71 8.80 3.85 -1.14
N ASP A 72 8.60 3.33 -2.35
CA ASP A 72 8.60 4.11 -3.58
C ASP A 72 7.17 4.29 -4.08
N VAL A 73 6.86 5.48 -4.59
CA VAL A 73 5.57 5.82 -5.18
C VAL A 73 5.74 6.25 -6.63
N ALA A 74 4.83 5.78 -7.48
CA ALA A 74 4.68 6.26 -8.85
C ALA A 74 3.70 7.43 -8.86
N VAL A 75 4.16 8.60 -9.33
CA VAL A 75 3.39 9.83 -9.29
C VAL A 75 3.20 10.40 -10.70
N ASP A 76 1.97 10.76 -11.04
CA ASP A 76 1.66 11.39 -12.32
C ASP A 76 2.09 12.86 -12.37
N ALA A 77 1.94 13.48 -13.54
CA ALA A 77 2.29 14.89 -13.75
C ALA A 77 1.49 15.89 -12.90
N ARG A 78 0.35 15.48 -12.32
CA ARG A 78 -0.52 16.30 -11.46
C ARG A 78 -0.25 16.06 -9.97
N GLY A 79 0.68 15.16 -9.62
CA GLY A 79 0.99 14.81 -8.25
C GLY A 79 0.14 13.65 -7.69
N GLY A 80 -0.72 13.03 -8.51
CA GLY A 80 -1.52 11.88 -8.11
C GLY A 80 -0.68 10.61 -7.99
N ILE A 81 -0.87 9.86 -6.90
CA ILE A 81 -0.20 8.57 -6.71
C ILE A 81 -0.94 7.50 -7.51
N LEU A 82 -0.23 6.82 -8.39
CA LEU A 82 -0.74 5.76 -9.26
C LEU A 82 -0.41 4.36 -8.74
N GLY A 83 0.63 4.24 -7.91
CA GLY A 83 1.11 2.97 -7.40
C GLY A 83 2.17 3.15 -6.32
N ALA A 84 2.43 2.09 -5.57
CA ALA A 84 3.49 2.06 -4.58
C ALA A 84 4.18 0.70 -4.55
N ALA A 85 5.48 0.71 -4.25
CA ALA A 85 6.29 -0.46 -3.98
C ALA A 85 6.88 -0.33 -2.57
N VAL A 86 6.78 -1.41 -1.79
CA VAL A 86 7.30 -1.46 -0.42
C VAL A 86 8.44 -2.46 -0.38
N TRP A 87 9.58 -2.03 0.14
CA TRP A 87 10.79 -2.83 0.21
C TRP A 87 11.18 -3.11 1.66
N GLU A 88 11.70 -4.30 1.90
CA GLU A 88 12.33 -4.67 3.17
C GLU A 88 13.70 -5.30 2.88
N ALA A 89 14.73 -4.82 3.55
CA ALA A 89 16.05 -5.42 3.46
C ALA A 89 16.03 -6.81 4.13
N PRO A 90 16.71 -7.82 3.58
CA PRO A 90 16.80 -9.13 4.21
C PRO A 90 17.44 -9.01 5.60
N GLY A 91 16.76 -9.50 6.64
CA GLY A 91 17.23 -9.39 8.01
C GLY A 91 16.11 -9.27 9.04
N ARG A 92 16.40 -8.59 10.16
CA ARG A 92 15.43 -8.42 11.26
C ARG A 92 14.34 -7.42 10.88
N VAL A 93 13.10 -7.88 10.85
CA VAL A 93 11.92 -7.02 10.87
C VAL A 93 11.81 -6.37 12.27
N PRO A 94 11.77 -5.04 12.38
CA PRO A 94 11.65 -4.37 13.67
C PRO A 94 10.29 -4.64 14.33
N THR A 95 10.23 -5.65 15.19
CA THR A 95 9.00 -6.10 15.88
C THR A 95 8.33 -5.00 16.72
N HIS A 96 9.10 -4.01 17.20
CA HIS A 96 8.57 -2.89 17.97
C HIS A 96 7.58 -2.02 17.17
N GLY A 97 7.83 -1.83 15.87
CA GLY A 97 6.95 -1.05 15.01
C GLY A 97 5.64 -1.80 14.69
N ILE A 98 5.73 -3.12 14.53
CA ILE A 98 4.56 -4.00 14.38
C ILE A 98 3.70 -3.96 15.65
N LEU A 99 4.31 -4.09 16.83
CA LEU A 99 3.60 -4.06 18.12
C LEU A 99 2.84 -2.74 18.32
N ARG A 100 3.43 -1.60 17.95
CA ARG A 100 2.77 -0.28 18.02
C ARG A 100 1.55 -0.17 17.11
N GLN A 101 1.51 -0.95 16.02
CA GLN A 101 0.40 -0.96 15.06
C GLN A 101 -0.60 -2.09 15.28
N ALA A 102 -0.39 -2.96 16.29
CA ALA A 102 -1.31 -4.03 16.68
C ALA A 102 -2.79 -3.60 16.78
N PRO A 103 -3.16 -2.47 17.43
CA PRO A 103 -4.57 -2.05 17.47
C PRO A 103 -5.13 -1.67 16.09
N THR A 104 -4.30 -1.14 15.20
CA THR A 104 -4.71 -0.82 13.81
C THR A 104 -4.89 -2.08 12.98
N PHE A 105 -3.99 -3.07 13.14
CA PHE A 105 -4.15 -4.40 12.53
C PHE A 105 -5.44 -5.08 12.99
N LEU A 106 -5.73 -5.04 14.29
CA LEU A 106 -6.97 -5.61 14.84
C LEU A 106 -8.24 -4.92 14.31
N ARG A 107 -8.18 -3.63 13.99
CA ARG A 107 -9.32 -2.90 13.37
C ARG A 107 -9.50 -3.22 11.88
N ALA A 108 -8.45 -3.71 11.22
CA ALA A 108 -8.47 -4.05 9.81
C ALA A 108 -9.06 -5.45 9.55
N LEU A 109 -8.92 -6.37 10.51
CA LEU A 109 -9.55 -7.70 10.50
C LEU A 109 -11.03 -7.59 10.89
#